data_AF-A0A1A9D1L7-F1
#
_entry.id   AF-A0A1A9D1L7-F1
#
_cell.length_a   1.000
_cell.length_b   1.000
_cell.length_c   1.000
_cell.angle_alpha   90.00
_cell.angle_beta   90.00
_cell.angle_gamma   90.00
#
_symmetry.space_group_name_H-M   'P 1'
#
loop_
_entity.id
_entity.type
_entity.pdbx_description
1 polymer ?
#
loop_
_entity_poly.entity_id
_entity_poly.type
_entity_poly.pdbx_seq_one_letter_code
_entity_poly.pdbx_strand_id
1 'polypeptide(L)'
;MAKPTALRDLPPHLRLLAWPALNDRGHLDGVRVSLPAERAGDPPSVACYSRGTTVEFDAARGESSAGPEFLLTAPESEPVLAAPLRLVSTLALWDEVVREAGVYAGNIYLASESSVACLLNTAHAIAPPAPAELTESLEQLHAMELLYRFPVAYKFRGAHGAERQCRINGWGRLLFRMLNDTSGGSEGDRYGIGVARERLARHVQDHRGAYLRGVRAASAADDHTGARIWEEIHVEQPIPVLI
;
A
#
# COMPACT_ATOMS: atom_id res chain seq x y z
N MET A 1 -15.00 27.49 5.47
CA MET A 1 -13.89 26.70 4.89
C MET A 1 -12.72 26.74 5.86
N ALA A 2 -12.09 25.59 6.12
CA ALA A 2 -10.89 25.54 6.97
C ALA A 2 -9.68 26.17 6.27
N LYS A 3 -8.66 26.56 7.04
CA LYS A 3 -7.42 27.13 6.49
C LYS A 3 -6.67 26.06 5.67
N PRO A 4 -6.11 26.40 4.49
CA PRO A 4 -5.24 25.49 3.74
C PRO A 4 -4.07 25.01 4.60
N THR A 5 -3.88 23.71 4.62
CA THR A 5 -2.82 23.01 5.35
C THR A 5 -1.91 22.33 4.33
N ALA A 6 -0.59 22.37 4.52
CA ALA A 6 0.32 21.66 3.62
C ALA A 6 0.05 20.15 3.71
N LEU A 7 0.04 19.45 2.57
CA LEU A 7 -0.28 18.01 2.50
C LEU A 7 0.58 17.18 3.47
N ARG A 8 1.88 17.48 3.53
CA ARG A 8 2.84 16.82 4.44
C ARG A 8 2.56 17.06 5.94
N ASP A 9 1.84 18.12 6.28
CA ASP A 9 1.52 18.44 7.67
C ASP A 9 0.24 17.74 8.14
N LEU A 10 -0.51 17.13 7.22
CA LEU A 10 -1.63 16.25 7.57
C LEU A 10 -1.13 14.90 8.12
N PRO A 11 -1.91 14.24 9.00
CA PRO A 11 -1.71 12.83 9.32
C PRO A 11 -1.60 11.97 8.04
N PRO A 12 -0.63 11.05 7.96
CA PRO A 12 -0.36 10.27 6.73
C PRO A 12 -1.58 9.61 6.07
N HIS A 13 -2.48 9.04 6.86
CA HIS A 13 -3.70 8.40 6.35
C HIS A 13 -4.69 9.38 5.71
N LEU A 14 -4.73 10.64 6.15
CA LEU A 14 -5.56 11.69 5.55
C LEU A 14 -4.97 12.27 4.27
N ARG A 15 -3.66 12.11 4.04
CA ARG A 15 -3.01 12.58 2.80
C ARG A 15 -3.57 11.89 1.56
N LEU A 16 -4.08 10.66 1.72
CA LEU A 16 -4.69 9.91 0.63
C LEU A 16 -5.96 10.58 0.08
N LEU A 17 -6.62 11.46 0.85
CA LEU A 17 -7.76 12.23 0.37
C LEU A 17 -7.38 13.20 -0.77
N ALA A 18 -6.10 13.55 -0.91
CA ALA A 18 -5.61 14.34 -2.03
C ALA A 18 -5.42 13.52 -3.32
N TRP A 19 -5.41 12.17 -3.23
CA TRP A 19 -5.10 11.28 -4.34
C TRP A 19 -5.88 11.58 -5.63
N PRO A 20 -7.20 11.82 -5.61
CA PRO A 20 -7.96 12.06 -6.84
C PRO A 20 -7.45 13.27 -7.61
N ALA A 21 -7.18 14.37 -6.89
CA ALA A 21 -6.71 15.62 -7.48
C ALA A 21 -5.25 15.53 -7.95
N LEU A 22 -4.39 14.77 -7.24
CA LEU A 22 -2.99 14.58 -7.65
C LEU A 22 -2.85 13.73 -8.92
N ASN A 23 -3.83 12.87 -9.22
CA ASN A 23 -3.78 11.90 -10.31
C ASN A 23 -4.74 12.24 -11.46
N ASP A 24 -5.31 13.45 -11.48
CA ASP A 24 -6.35 13.86 -12.44
C ASP A 24 -7.52 12.86 -12.53
N ARG A 25 -7.86 12.21 -11.41
CA ARG A 25 -8.96 11.23 -11.30
C ARG A 25 -10.25 11.88 -10.77
N GLY A 26 -10.38 13.19 -10.91
CA GLY A 26 -11.50 13.98 -10.42
C GLY A 26 -11.21 14.69 -9.11
N HIS A 27 -12.25 14.98 -8.35
CA HIS A 27 -12.17 15.64 -7.06
C HIS A 27 -12.98 14.86 -6.04
N LEU A 28 -12.63 15.05 -4.76
CA LEU A 28 -13.39 14.51 -3.65
C LEU A 28 -14.20 15.63 -3.01
N ASP A 29 -15.52 15.45 -2.93
CA ASP A 29 -16.40 16.47 -2.35
C ASP A 29 -16.00 16.82 -0.92
N GLY A 30 -15.84 18.12 -0.66
CA GLY A 30 -15.36 18.63 0.62
C GLY A 30 -13.84 18.62 0.79
N VAL A 31 -13.08 18.23 -0.25
CA VAL A 31 -11.61 18.33 -0.28
C VAL A 31 -11.18 19.18 -1.47
N ARG A 32 -10.46 20.26 -1.20
CA ARG A 32 -9.80 21.05 -2.25
C ARG A 32 -8.30 20.88 -2.11
N VAL A 33 -7.65 20.48 -3.20
CA VAL A 33 -6.20 20.38 -3.30
C VAL A 33 -5.70 21.49 -4.22
N SER A 34 -4.68 22.24 -3.78
CA SER A 34 -4.00 23.23 -4.60
C SER A 34 -2.57 22.80 -4.87
N LEU A 35 -2.17 22.85 -6.13
CA LEU A 35 -0.84 22.50 -6.61
C LEU A 35 -0.10 23.77 -7.07
N PRO A 36 1.22 23.88 -6.81
CA PRO A 36 2.03 24.95 -7.38
C PRO A 36 2.07 24.83 -8.91
N ALA A 37 1.97 25.96 -9.61
CA ALA A 37 1.94 25.98 -11.08
C ALA A 37 3.20 25.39 -11.72
N GLU A 38 4.35 25.55 -11.06
CA GLU A 38 5.63 24.99 -11.48
C GLU A 38 5.70 23.45 -11.42
N ARG A 39 4.70 22.81 -10.77
CA ARG A 39 4.56 21.35 -10.69
C ARG A 39 3.51 20.80 -11.66
N ALA A 40 2.91 21.66 -12.48
CA ALA A 40 1.97 21.22 -13.50
C ALA A 40 2.70 20.32 -14.52
N GLY A 41 2.29 19.06 -14.59
CA GLY A 41 2.89 18.05 -15.47
C GLY A 41 4.02 17.22 -14.87
N ASP A 42 4.43 17.49 -13.62
CA ASP A 42 5.30 16.57 -12.87
C ASP A 42 4.54 15.27 -12.54
N PRO A 43 5.24 14.14 -12.32
CA PRO A 43 4.62 12.94 -11.78
C PRO A 43 3.88 13.22 -10.45
N PRO A 44 2.71 12.62 -10.21
CA PRO A 44 1.91 12.85 -8.99
C PRO A 44 2.68 12.73 -7.66
N SER A 45 3.63 11.79 -7.59
CA SER A 45 4.53 11.58 -6.44
C SER A 45 5.40 12.79 -6.10
N VAL A 46 5.82 13.57 -7.10
CA VAL A 46 6.59 14.80 -6.89
C VAL A 46 5.72 15.84 -6.18
N ALA A 47 4.44 15.92 -6.53
CA ALA A 47 3.50 16.81 -5.85
C ALA A 47 3.29 16.43 -4.37
N CYS A 48 3.39 15.15 -4.01
CA CYS A 48 3.34 14.71 -2.60
C CYS A 48 4.49 15.28 -1.75
N TYR A 49 5.67 15.48 -2.33
CA TYR A 49 6.84 16.04 -1.63
C TYR A 49 6.88 17.57 -1.61
N SER A 50 6.05 18.22 -2.43
CA SER A 50 6.04 19.67 -2.54
C SER A 50 5.49 20.34 -1.28
N ARG A 51 6.21 21.34 -0.76
CA ARG A 51 5.73 22.18 0.34
C ARG A 51 4.58 23.09 -0.05
N GLY A 52 4.41 23.33 -1.36
CA GLY A 52 3.35 24.17 -1.89
C GLY A 52 2.06 23.42 -2.19
N THR A 53 2.04 22.09 -2.08
CA THR A 53 0.81 21.30 -2.19
C THR A 53 0.00 21.46 -0.91
N THR A 54 -1.18 22.08 -1.01
CA THR A 54 -2.06 22.33 0.14
C THR A 54 -3.40 21.63 -0.02
N VAL A 55 -4.00 21.32 1.12
CA VAL A 55 -5.32 20.69 1.23
C VAL A 55 -6.20 21.54 2.13
N GLU A 56 -7.43 21.76 1.69
CA GLU A 56 -8.50 22.41 2.45
C GLU A 56 -9.68 21.44 2.59
N PHE A 57 -10.20 21.33 3.81
CA PHE A 57 -11.43 20.60 4.09
C PHE A 57 -12.60 21.58 4.23
N ASP A 58 -13.75 21.22 3.67
CA ASP A 58 -14.97 21.98 3.89
C ASP A 58 -15.44 21.84 5.35
N ALA A 59 -15.61 22.99 6.00
CA ALA A 59 -16.01 23.08 7.40
C ALA A 59 -17.42 22.51 7.62
N ALA A 60 -18.33 22.65 6.64
CA ALA A 60 -19.70 22.15 6.75
C ALA A 60 -19.78 20.62 6.78
N ARG A 61 -18.82 19.90 6.17
CA ARG A 61 -18.68 18.44 6.29
C ARG A 61 -17.88 18.04 7.55
N GLY A 62 -16.96 18.90 8.00
CA GLY A 62 -16.18 18.73 9.23
C GLY A 62 -16.93 19.02 10.54
N GLU A 63 -18.10 19.66 10.49
CA GLU A 63 -19.00 19.87 11.63
C GLU A 63 -19.86 18.65 11.97
N SER A 64 -19.86 17.61 11.12
CA SER A 64 -20.24 16.27 11.57
C SER A 64 -19.20 15.81 12.61
N SER A 65 -19.62 15.12 13.66
CA SER A 65 -18.75 14.63 14.74
C SER A 65 -17.65 13.64 14.30
N ALA A 66 -17.49 13.39 13.00
CA ALA A 66 -16.66 12.35 12.42
C ALA A 66 -15.33 12.83 11.82
N GLY A 67 -15.12 14.15 11.61
CA GLY A 67 -13.86 14.69 11.06
C GLY A 67 -13.57 14.28 9.59
N PRO A 68 -12.51 14.78 8.94
CA PRO A 68 -12.20 14.44 7.53
C PRO A 68 -11.95 12.94 7.29
N GLU A 69 -11.68 12.17 8.34
CA GLU A 69 -11.49 10.71 8.32
C GLU A 69 -12.68 9.97 7.70
N PHE A 70 -13.92 10.46 7.91
CA PHE A 70 -15.12 9.80 7.36
C PHE A 70 -15.05 9.71 5.83
N LEU A 71 -14.37 10.65 5.16
CA LEU A 71 -14.24 10.66 3.70
C LEU A 71 -13.44 9.47 3.18
N LEU A 72 -12.59 8.82 4.00
CA LEU A 72 -11.87 7.61 3.60
C LEU A 72 -12.80 6.38 3.49
N THR A 73 -13.95 6.42 4.16
CA THR A 73 -14.90 5.32 4.24
C THR A 73 -16.27 5.66 3.65
N ALA A 74 -16.49 6.90 3.23
CA ALA A 74 -17.73 7.36 2.64
C ALA A 74 -18.00 6.69 1.27
N PRO A 75 -19.24 6.25 0.97
CA PRO A 75 -19.59 5.64 -0.32
C PRO A 75 -19.25 6.52 -1.52
N GLU A 76 -19.46 7.84 -1.41
CA GLU A 76 -19.17 8.79 -2.49
C GLU A 76 -17.69 8.87 -2.87
N SER A 77 -16.79 8.46 -1.97
CA SER A 77 -15.34 8.49 -2.20
C SER A 77 -14.83 7.27 -2.97
N GLU A 78 -15.64 6.21 -3.04
CA GLU A 78 -15.24 4.92 -3.64
C GLU A 78 -14.72 5.05 -5.07
N PRO A 79 -15.39 5.76 -6.01
CA PRO A 79 -14.97 5.76 -7.41
C PRO A 79 -13.56 6.33 -7.63
N VAL A 80 -13.08 7.15 -6.69
CA VAL A 80 -11.80 7.86 -6.81
C VAL A 80 -10.73 7.35 -5.85
N LEU A 81 -11.11 6.66 -4.75
CA LEU A 81 -10.19 6.11 -3.76
C LEU A 81 -10.09 4.57 -3.75
N ALA A 82 -10.95 3.84 -4.47
CA ALA A 82 -10.94 2.37 -4.42
C ALA A 82 -9.58 1.76 -4.77
N ALA A 83 -8.90 2.26 -5.80
CA ALA A 83 -7.60 1.75 -6.22
C ALA A 83 -6.50 1.90 -5.15
N PRO A 84 -6.20 3.11 -4.63
CA PRO A 84 -5.18 3.26 -3.59
C PRO A 84 -5.58 2.58 -2.27
N LEU A 85 -6.85 2.60 -1.88
CA LEU A 85 -7.31 1.93 -0.66
C LEU A 85 -7.22 0.40 -0.77
N ARG A 86 -7.50 -0.17 -1.94
CA ARG A 86 -7.29 -1.59 -2.23
C ARG A 86 -5.81 -1.96 -2.13
N LEU A 87 -4.92 -1.14 -2.66
CA LEU A 87 -3.47 -1.36 -2.55
C LEU A 87 -3.01 -1.35 -1.09
N VAL A 88 -3.38 -0.33 -0.31
CA VAL A 88 -3.06 -0.24 1.12
C VAL A 88 -3.59 -1.47 1.88
N SER A 89 -4.86 -1.81 1.67
CA SER A 89 -5.52 -2.92 2.37
C SER A 89 -4.88 -4.25 2.04
N THR A 90 -4.54 -4.49 0.77
CA THR A 90 -3.90 -5.73 0.33
C THR A 90 -2.52 -5.90 0.94
N LEU A 91 -1.72 -4.83 0.98
CA LEU A 91 -0.38 -4.84 1.60
C LEU A 91 -0.47 -5.07 3.12
N ALA A 92 -1.51 -4.55 3.79
CA ALA A 92 -1.76 -4.79 5.21
C ALA A 92 -2.22 -6.22 5.50
N LEU A 93 -3.16 -6.73 4.70
CA LEU A 93 -3.67 -8.10 4.80
C LEU A 93 -2.56 -9.13 4.64
N TRP A 94 -1.60 -8.90 3.74
CA TRP A 94 -0.52 -9.86 3.49
C TRP A 94 0.21 -10.28 4.77
N ASP A 95 0.60 -9.31 5.59
CA ASP A 95 1.30 -9.59 6.85
C ASP A 95 0.42 -10.30 7.88
N GLU A 96 -0.89 -10.02 7.91
CA GLU A 96 -1.83 -10.70 8.80
C GLU A 96 -1.97 -12.16 8.39
N VAL A 97 -2.22 -12.41 7.11
CA VAL A 97 -2.46 -13.74 6.57
C VAL A 97 -1.24 -14.64 6.71
N VAL A 98 -0.02 -14.12 6.46
CA VAL A 98 1.20 -14.91 6.64
C VAL A 98 1.45 -15.25 8.12
N ARG A 99 1.10 -14.33 9.03
CA ARG A 99 1.18 -14.56 10.48
C ARG A 99 0.15 -15.60 10.94
N GLU A 100 -1.09 -15.47 10.52
CA GLU A 100 -2.20 -16.38 10.82
C GLU A 100 -1.92 -17.80 10.31
N ALA A 101 -1.25 -17.94 9.16
CA ALA A 101 -0.82 -19.23 8.62
C ALA A 101 0.40 -19.84 9.35
N GLY A 102 0.95 -19.16 10.35
CA GLY A 102 2.10 -19.61 11.14
C GLY A 102 3.36 -19.79 10.30
N VAL A 103 3.56 -18.93 9.29
CA VAL A 103 4.76 -18.95 8.43
C VAL A 103 5.85 -18.07 9.02
N TYR A 104 5.53 -16.81 9.32
CA TYR A 104 6.47 -15.86 9.90
C TYR A 104 5.72 -14.84 10.77
N ALA A 105 6.22 -14.61 11.99
CA ALA A 105 5.57 -13.69 12.93
C ALA A 105 6.02 -12.23 12.77
N GLY A 106 7.15 -12.00 12.12
CA GLY A 106 7.76 -10.69 11.95
C GLY A 106 7.22 -9.92 10.75
N ASN A 107 8.07 -9.03 10.26
CA ASN A 107 7.78 -8.09 9.20
C ASN A 107 8.17 -8.66 7.83
N ILE A 108 7.23 -8.68 6.88
CA ILE A 108 7.51 -9.22 5.55
C ILE A 108 7.64 -8.07 4.57
N TYR A 109 8.68 -8.11 3.75
CA TYR A 109 8.87 -7.17 2.66
C TYR A 109 8.59 -7.89 1.35
N LEU A 110 7.83 -7.26 0.46
CA LEU A 110 7.74 -7.71 -0.93
C LEU A 110 9.06 -7.38 -1.61
N ALA A 111 9.62 -8.33 -2.36
CA ALA A 111 10.98 -8.21 -2.90
C ALA A 111 11.13 -7.17 -4.02
N SER A 112 10.02 -6.81 -4.67
CA SER A 112 10.00 -5.85 -5.78
C SER A 112 8.60 -5.26 -5.97
N GLU A 113 8.46 -4.31 -6.89
CA GLU A 113 7.17 -3.80 -7.33
C GLU A 113 6.37 -4.86 -8.09
N SER A 114 7.06 -5.75 -8.82
CA SER A 114 6.42 -6.91 -9.46
C SER A 114 5.82 -7.88 -8.44
N SER A 115 6.44 -8.04 -7.27
CA SER A 115 5.86 -8.80 -6.15
C SER A 115 4.56 -8.16 -5.63
N VAL A 116 4.47 -6.83 -5.62
CA VAL A 116 3.22 -6.11 -5.32
C VAL A 116 2.17 -6.39 -6.39
N ALA A 117 2.55 -6.37 -7.67
CA ALA A 117 1.64 -6.71 -8.78
C ALA A 117 1.08 -8.13 -8.64
N CYS A 118 1.95 -9.12 -8.35
CA CYS A 118 1.54 -10.50 -8.08
C CYS A 118 0.57 -10.57 -6.90
N LEU A 119 0.88 -9.88 -5.79
CA LEU A 119 0.01 -9.84 -4.62
C LEU A 119 -1.38 -9.26 -4.94
N LEU A 120 -1.45 -8.14 -5.67
CA LEU A 120 -2.71 -7.55 -6.09
C LEU A 120 -3.53 -8.48 -6.99
N ASN A 121 -2.88 -9.11 -7.96
CA ASN A 121 -3.51 -10.07 -8.85
C ASN A 121 -4.06 -11.28 -8.08
N THR A 122 -3.30 -11.82 -7.12
CA THR A 122 -3.76 -12.91 -6.26
C THR A 122 -4.94 -12.51 -5.38
N ALA A 123 -4.88 -11.33 -4.76
CA ALA A 123 -5.93 -10.86 -3.86
C ALA A 123 -7.25 -10.57 -4.59
N HIS A 124 -7.18 -9.93 -5.76
CA HIS A 124 -8.37 -9.37 -6.41
C HIS A 124 -8.77 -10.05 -7.71
N ALA A 125 -7.93 -10.94 -8.27
CA ALA A 125 -8.12 -11.54 -9.59
C ALA A 125 -8.37 -10.48 -10.67
N ILE A 126 -7.71 -9.32 -10.52
CA ILE A 126 -7.70 -8.23 -11.48
C ILE A 126 -6.32 -8.17 -12.13
N ALA A 127 -6.28 -7.79 -13.41
CA ALA A 127 -5.02 -7.49 -14.06
C ALA A 127 -4.27 -6.43 -13.23
N PRO A 128 -2.98 -6.64 -12.93
CA PRO A 128 -2.21 -5.64 -12.22
C PRO A 128 -2.11 -4.37 -13.08
N PRO A 129 -1.96 -3.18 -12.46
CA PRO A 129 -1.67 -1.96 -13.18
C PRO A 129 -0.42 -2.12 -14.05
N ALA A 130 -0.31 -1.28 -15.09
CA ALA A 130 0.93 -1.23 -15.86
C ALA A 130 2.12 -0.94 -14.92
N PRO A 131 3.33 -1.49 -15.16
CA PRO A 131 4.46 -1.34 -14.25
C PRO A 131 4.72 0.11 -13.83
N ALA A 132 4.74 1.05 -14.78
CA ALA A 132 4.94 2.47 -14.49
C ALA A 132 3.83 3.09 -13.60
N GLU A 133 2.57 2.70 -13.79
CA GLU A 133 1.45 3.16 -12.96
C GLU A 133 1.55 2.59 -11.53
N LEU A 134 1.98 1.33 -11.39
CA LEU A 134 2.22 0.73 -10.09
C LEU A 134 3.41 1.38 -9.38
N THR A 135 4.54 1.58 -10.07
CA THR A 135 5.71 2.30 -9.56
C THR A 135 5.29 3.67 -9.02
N GLU A 136 4.54 4.42 -9.81
CA GLU A 136 4.06 5.77 -9.44
C GLU A 136 3.12 5.72 -8.23
N SER A 137 2.21 4.74 -8.18
CA SER A 137 1.31 4.56 -7.05
C SER A 137 2.07 4.22 -5.76
N LEU A 138 3.08 3.37 -5.85
CA LEU A 138 3.93 3.00 -4.71
C LEU A 138 4.82 4.16 -4.25
N GLU A 139 5.31 4.98 -5.17
CA GLU A 139 6.06 6.21 -4.85
C GLU A 139 5.15 7.22 -4.14
N GLN A 140 3.91 7.42 -4.60
CA GLN A 140 2.95 8.27 -3.90
C GLN A 140 2.62 7.76 -2.50
N LEU A 141 2.36 6.46 -2.32
CA LEU A 141 2.13 5.88 -0.99
C LEU A 141 3.36 6.00 -0.07
N HIS A 142 4.56 5.93 -0.65
CA HIS A 142 5.80 6.18 0.09
C HIS A 142 5.91 7.65 0.52
N ALA A 143 5.67 8.59 -0.40
CA ALA A 143 5.67 10.03 -0.14
C ALA A 143 4.61 10.46 0.87
N MET A 144 3.45 9.78 0.86
CA MET A 144 2.39 9.98 1.84
C MET A 144 2.66 9.31 3.19
N GLU A 145 3.81 8.64 3.36
CA GLU A 145 4.20 7.92 4.58
C GLU A 145 3.22 6.79 4.96
N LEU A 146 2.69 6.06 3.98
CA LEU A 146 1.87 4.86 4.19
C LEU A 146 2.64 3.56 3.91
N LEU A 147 3.73 3.66 3.16
CA LEU A 147 4.55 2.54 2.70
C LEU A 147 6.04 2.81 2.98
N TYR A 148 6.76 1.79 3.42
CA TYR A 148 8.20 1.75 3.29
C TYR A 148 8.61 1.20 1.93
N ARG A 149 9.48 1.94 1.24
CA ARG A 149 10.04 1.55 -0.05
C ARG A 149 11.51 1.94 -0.11
N PHE A 150 12.39 0.95 -0.22
CA PHE A 150 13.83 1.17 -0.17
C PHE A 150 14.57 0.07 -0.96
N PRO A 151 15.84 0.27 -1.35
CA PRO A 151 16.60 -0.74 -2.09
C PRO A 151 16.65 -2.07 -1.34
N VAL A 152 16.59 -3.19 -2.07
CA VAL A 152 16.74 -4.52 -1.47
C VAL A 152 18.09 -4.62 -0.75
N ALA A 153 18.06 -5.02 0.52
CA ALA A 153 19.28 -5.15 1.32
C ALA A 153 20.24 -6.18 0.69
N TYR A 154 21.55 -5.89 0.73
CA TYR A 154 22.58 -6.62 -0.03
C TYR A 154 22.48 -8.15 0.11
N LYS A 155 22.26 -8.64 1.34
CA LYS A 155 22.20 -10.07 1.64
C LYS A 155 20.96 -10.80 1.12
N PHE A 156 19.90 -10.07 0.78
CA PHE A 156 18.62 -10.59 0.28
C PHE A 156 18.42 -10.37 -1.21
N ARG A 157 19.41 -9.79 -1.90
CA ARG A 157 19.26 -9.34 -3.29
C ARG A 157 18.78 -10.44 -4.21
N GLY A 158 19.45 -11.59 -4.24
CA GLY A 158 19.18 -12.63 -5.23
C GLY A 158 18.98 -12.02 -6.63
N ALA A 159 17.85 -12.35 -7.27
CA ALA A 159 17.45 -11.79 -8.57
C ALA A 159 16.93 -10.34 -8.54
N HIS A 160 16.72 -9.77 -7.35
CA HIS A 160 16.11 -8.46 -7.09
C HIS A 160 17.15 -7.39 -6.69
N GLY A 161 18.40 -7.53 -7.12
CA GLY A 161 19.50 -6.66 -6.68
C GLY A 161 19.39 -5.17 -7.01
N ALA A 162 18.64 -4.82 -8.06
CA ALA A 162 18.34 -3.44 -8.47
C ALA A 162 16.93 -2.98 -8.06
N GLU A 163 16.14 -3.86 -7.45
CA GLU A 163 14.75 -3.60 -7.10
C GLU A 163 14.62 -2.86 -5.76
N ARG A 164 13.39 -2.39 -5.50
CA ARG A 164 13.02 -1.79 -4.23
C ARG A 164 12.07 -2.72 -3.48
N GLN A 165 12.42 -3.05 -2.24
CA GLN A 165 11.54 -3.78 -1.36
C GLN A 165 10.43 -2.88 -0.82
N CYS A 166 9.22 -3.43 -0.74
CA CYS A 166 8.01 -2.69 -0.37
C CYS A 166 7.33 -3.32 0.84
N ARG A 167 6.89 -2.50 1.79
CA ARG A 167 6.14 -2.97 2.96
C ARG A 167 5.24 -1.89 3.53
N ILE A 168 4.02 -2.23 3.91
CA ILE A 168 3.13 -1.30 4.61
C ILE A 168 3.68 -0.91 6.00
N ASN A 169 3.64 0.38 6.31
CA ASN A 169 4.11 0.88 7.61
C ASN A 169 2.96 0.95 8.64
N GLY A 170 3.23 1.56 9.81
CA GLY A 170 2.24 1.69 10.88
C GLY A 170 1.01 2.53 10.52
N TRP A 171 1.20 3.59 9.73
CA TRP A 171 0.10 4.45 9.28
C TRP A 171 -0.78 3.76 8.23
N GLY A 172 -0.17 3.04 7.29
CA GLY A 172 -0.92 2.23 6.34
C GLY A 172 -1.75 1.12 7.02
N ARG A 173 -1.25 0.51 8.10
CA ARG A 173 -2.02 -0.44 8.93
C ARG A 173 -3.14 0.21 9.73
N LEU A 174 -2.92 1.43 10.23
CA LEU A 174 -3.98 2.19 10.88
C LEU A 174 -5.14 2.44 9.90
N LEU A 175 -4.80 2.91 8.69
CA LEU A 175 -5.78 3.12 7.63
C LEU A 175 -6.52 1.82 7.31
N PHE A 176 -5.81 0.70 7.11
CA PHE A 176 -6.44 -0.60 6.89
C PHE A 176 -7.44 -0.97 7.99
N ARG A 177 -7.10 -0.78 9.27
CA ARG A 177 -8.03 -1.07 10.39
C ARG A 177 -9.29 -0.22 10.31
N MET A 178 -9.17 1.07 10.01
CA MET A 178 -10.33 1.96 9.84
C MET A 178 -11.27 1.45 8.72
N LEU A 179 -10.70 0.99 7.60
CA LEU A 179 -11.47 0.45 6.48
C LEU A 179 -12.14 -0.89 6.86
N ASN A 180 -11.40 -1.78 7.52
CA ASN A 180 -11.88 -3.09 7.92
C ASN A 180 -13.00 -3.00 8.97
N ASP A 181 -12.87 -2.11 9.95
CA ASP A 181 -13.88 -1.92 11.01
C ASP A 181 -15.19 -1.32 10.45
N THR A 182 -15.10 -0.50 9.41
CA THR A 182 -16.28 0.09 8.74
C THR A 182 -16.99 -0.91 7.82
N SER A 183 -16.28 -1.92 7.32
CA SER A 183 -16.81 -2.95 6.42
C SER A 183 -17.72 -3.97 7.12
N GLY A 184 -17.88 -3.90 8.44
CA GLY A 184 -18.79 -4.74 9.24
C GLY A 184 -20.26 -4.29 9.23
N GLY A 185 -20.58 -3.15 8.60
CA GLY A 185 -21.95 -2.67 8.38
C GLY A 185 -22.60 -3.33 7.15
N SER A 186 -23.92 -3.18 7.01
CA SER A 186 -24.75 -3.77 5.94
C SER A 186 -24.40 -3.35 4.50
N GLU A 187 -23.39 -2.51 4.30
CA GLU A 187 -22.97 -1.95 3.01
C GLU A 187 -21.67 -2.58 2.47
N GLY A 188 -21.58 -3.91 2.46
CA GLY A 188 -20.70 -4.67 1.57
C GLY A 188 -19.18 -4.52 1.74
N ASP A 189 -18.45 -5.51 1.23
CA ASP A 189 -17.00 -5.54 1.17
C ASP A 189 -16.45 -4.60 0.07
N ARG A 190 -16.67 -3.29 0.22
CA ARG A 190 -16.44 -2.26 -0.80
C ARG A 190 -15.04 -2.32 -1.43
N TYR A 191 -14.03 -2.55 -0.59
CA TYR A 191 -12.63 -2.60 -1.04
C TYR A 191 -12.14 -4.02 -1.33
N GLY A 192 -13.03 -5.01 -1.24
CA GLY A 192 -12.72 -6.42 -1.45
C GLY A 192 -11.79 -6.99 -0.38
N ILE A 193 -11.80 -6.45 0.84
CA ILE A 193 -10.97 -6.88 1.98
C ILE A 193 -11.28 -8.33 2.36
N GLY A 194 -12.55 -8.69 2.50
CA GLY A 194 -12.98 -10.04 2.84
C GLY A 194 -12.58 -11.04 1.77
N VAL A 195 -12.91 -10.75 0.51
CA VAL A 195 -12.54 -11.60 -0.64
C VAL A 195 -11.01 -11.72 -0.77
N ALA A 196 -10.28 -10.62 -0.61
CA ALA A 196 -8.82 -10.62 -0.64
C ALA A 196 -8.23 -11.46 0.49
N ARG A 197 -8.76 -11.32 1.72
CA ARG A 197 -8.32 -12.12 2.88
C ARG A 197 -8.46 -13.61 2.60
N GLU A 198 -9.62 -14.05 2.11
CA GLU A 198 -9.86 -15.46 1.79
C GLU A 198 -8.90 -15.99 0.72
N ARG A 199 -8.69 -15.23 -0.36
CA ARG A 199 -7.81 -15.62 -1.46
C ARG A 199 -6.35 -15.65 -1.05
N LEU A 200 -5.88 -14.64 -0.31
CA LEU A 200 -4.53 -14.61 0.21
C LEU A 200 -4.32 -15.74 1.23
N ALA A 201 -5.29 -16.03 2.09
CA ALA A 201 -5.20 -17.14 3.05
C ALA A 201 -5.04 -18.48 2.34
N ARG A 202 -5.85 -18.74 1.30
CA ARG A 202 -5.69 -19.92 0.46
C ARG A 202 -4.32 -19.96 -0.20
N HIS A 203 -3.88 -18.87 -0.81
CA HIS A 203 -2.56 -18.77 -1.45
C HIS A 203 -1.41 -19.09 -0.50
N VAL A 204 -1.44 -18.53 0.71
CA VAL A 204 -0.40 -18.80 1.71
C VAL A 204 -0.43 -20.25 2.16
N GLN A 205 -1.60 -20.89 2.28
CA GLN A 205 -1.70 -22.31 2.61
C GLN A 205 -1.17 -23.21 1.49
N ASP A 206 -1.59 -22.96 0.25
CA ASP A 206 -1.19 -23.75 -0.93
C ASP A 206 0.33 -23.68 -1.16
N HIS A 207 0.94 -22.53 -0.84
CA HIS A 207 2.37 -22.28 -1.02
C HIS A 207 3.16 -22.21 0.29
N ARG A 208 2.60 -22.71 1.40
CA ARG A 208 3.17 -22.60 2.75
C ARG A 208 4.60 -23.12 2.83
N GLY A 209 4.87 -24.24 2.15
CA GLY A 209 6.20 -24.85 2.11
C GLY A 209 7.27 -23.94 1.49
N ALA A 210 6.94 -23.20 0.43
CA ALA A 210 7.87 -22.29 -0.23
C ALA A 210 8.24 -21.10 0.67
N TYR A 211 7.24 -20.50 1.34
CA TYR A 211 7.51 -19.40 2.27
C TYR A 211 8.31 -19.86 3.50
N LEU A 212 8.00 -21.02 4.07
CA LEU A 212 8.77 -21.58 5.19
C LEU A 212 10.22 -21.86 4.83
N ARG A 213 10.51 -22.29 3.59
CA ARG A 213 11.90 -22.43 3.13
C ARG A 213 12.61 -21.08 3.09
N GLY A 214 11.93 -20.03 2.62
CA GLY A 214 12.45 -18.65 2.67
C GLY A 214 12.77 -18.18 4.09
N VAL A 215 11.88 -18.43 5.06
CA VAL A 215 12.12 -18.10 6.49
C VAL A 215 13.34 -18.84 7.04
N ARG A 216 13.46 -20.14 6.75
CA ARG A 216 14.62 -20.94 7.20
C ARG A 216 15.92 -20.46 6.56
N ALA A 217 15.90 -20.15 5.26
CA ALA A 217 17.05 -19.60 4.55
C ALA A 217 17.48 -18.26 5.14
N ALA A 218 16.54 -17.35 5.40
CA ALA A 218 16.81 -16.06 6.06
C ALA A 218 17.46 -16.22 7.43
N SER A 219 16.99 -17.21 8.21
CA SER A 219 17.50 -17.48 9.56
C SER A 219 18.89 -18.12 9.57
N ALA A 220 19.27 -18.79 8.48
CA ALA A 220 20.56 -19.47 8.31
C ALA A 220 21.59 -18.66 7.52
N ALA A 221 21.18 -17.55 6.90
CA ALA A 221 22.05 -16.74 6.05
C ALA A 221 22.99 -15.86 6.88
N ASP A 222 24.29 -16.17 6.84
CA ASP A 222 25.34 -15.21 7.20
C ASP A 222 25.50 -14.17 6.08
N ASP A 223 25.86 -12.94 6.44
CA ASP A 223 25.93 -11.78 5.51
C ASP A 223 26.86 -12.00 4.29
N HIS A 224 27.68 -13.05 4.27
CA HIS A 224 28.73 -13.30 3.27
C HIS A 224 28.39 -14.38 2.21
N THR A 225 27.41 -15.26 2.44
CA THR A 225 27.07 -16.37 1.53
C THR A 225 25.65 -16.29 0.96
N GLY A 226 24.84 -15.33 1.40
CA GLY A 226 23.38 -15.33 1.25
C GLY A 226 22.81 -15.12 -0.15
N ALA A 227 23.46 -14.39 -1.06
CA ALA A 227 22.81 -13.92 -2.29
C ALA A 227 22.30 -15.03 -3.23
N ARG A 228 23.05 -16.13 -3.37
CA ARG A 228 22.69 -17.22 -4.31
C ARG A 228 21.50 -18.04 -3.83
N ILE A 229 21.39 -18.29 -2.52
CA ILE A 229 20.26 -19.05 -1.94
C ILE A 229 18.94 -18.29 -2.20
N TRP A 230 18.98 -16.96 -2.20
CA TRP A 230 17.80 -16.15 -2.47
C TRP A 230 17.29 -16.24 -3.90
N GLU A 231 18.16 -16.43 -4.90
CA GLU A 231 17.71 -16.67 -6.29
C GLU A 231 16.83 -17.94 -6.38
N GLU A 232 17.29 -19.04 -5.78
CA GLU A 232 16.54 -20.30 -5.77
C GLU A 232 15.23 -20.19 -4.97
N ILE A 233 15.27 -19.52 -3.80
CA ILE A 233 14.08 -19.29 -2.98
C ILE A 233 13.04 -18.42 -3.70
N HIS A 234 13.45 -17.35 -4.39
CA HIS A 234 12.52 -16.45 -5.07
C HIS A 234 11.86 -17.09 -6.30
N VAL A 235 12.53 -18.03 -6.97
CA VAL A 235 11.92 -18.83 -8.04
C VAL A 235 10.78 -19.71 -7.50
N GLU A 236 10.88 -20.19 -6.27
CA GLU A 236 9.86 -21.05 -5.66
C GLU A 236 8.70 -20.27 -5.02
N GLN A 237 8.86 -18.97 -4.78
CA GLN A 237 7.84 -18.12 -4.17
C GLN A 237 6.96 -17.46 -5.23
N PRO A 238 5.65 -17.80 -5.31
CA PRO A 238 4.76 -17.18 -6.29
C PRO A 238 4.57 -15.68 -6.08
N ILE A 239 4.73 -15.22 -4.84
CA ILE A 239 4.87 -13.80 -4.48
C ILE A 239 6.23 -13.67 -3.78
N PRO A 240 7.27 -13.19 -4.48
CA PRO A 240 8.60 -13.10 -3.89
C PRO A 240 8.65 -12.11 -2.71
N VAL A 241 9.15 -12.59 -1.58
CA VAL A 241 9.28 -11.84 -0.32
C VAL A 241 10.68 -11.92 0.26
N LEU A 242 10.97 -10.98 1.15
CA LEU A 242 12.17 -10.88 1.97
C LEU A 242 11.75 -10.86 3.44
N ILE A 243 12.49 -11.60 4.26
CA ILE A 243 12.18 -11.89 5.66
C ILE A 243 13.42 -11.64 6.51
#